data_AF-A0A8J6XP40-F1
#
_entry.id   AF-A0A8J6XP40-F1
#
_cell.length_a   1.000
_cell.length_b   1.000
_cell.length_c   1.000
_cell.angle_alpha   90.00
_cell.angle_beta   90.00
_cell.angle_gamma   90.00
#
_symmetry.space_group_name_H-M   'P 1'
#
loop_
_entity.id
_entity.type
_entity.pdbx_description
1 polymer ?
#
loop_
_entity_poly.entity_id
_entity_poly.type
_entity_poly.pdbx_seq_one_letter_code
_entity_poly.pdbx_strand_id
1 'polypeptide(L)'
;EGGSAQNLSVGIDLGVDPILNTPIPTPADATITLTPDAQLDLGNGAGQPLTVTIPAGSTAATLQNIPVLAVNDGVSEGNQTGTISATISSSNPILNALPGVNLTANISDPPTSPATPAKITLTPLTGNLTEGGSAQNLSVGIDLGVDPILNTPIPTPADATITLTPDAQLDLGNGAGKPVSVVIPAGSTAATIKNIPVLAVNDGVMEGNQTGAISATITSSDPILNALPGVNLTANISDPPISGGGSSSGGGGSSGGDNSSGGGSSSFAIAPNLIQNPNDFFTVQGPAGQQVVLDFDFGSVNTDFFDEIGVYTVDNAQGTINGIAPGAPGYLEAALKNAQPIFSVLPDTNSLLPNADFLRNLSFKAGTNLGFYLVQNGTAAEALGSASTQGTPSNVFFGSPSANPNNTDYLQVSPSGDGSFNLSWRDQSGNQSFNNVVLSVGASTESSLPIGTPLQQTTKLELIDLLAQANQPIELNFNIVSDAFYNNSFGLYKIENAQGTIIDELTGTQINPGDANYAQVALRQSKHNSELGGNRSASGLQQLDGGAIYAPYLIANGTKDEFLSSNSTNQPAQGSEGQVPLAYFAFLGANPDKVDHMRILGNNSFAFEDMFAGGDKDFNDLVVKTNFTVLS
;
A
#
# COMPACT_ATOMS: atom_id res chain seq x y z
N GLU A 1 -25.85 -28.58 9.51
CA GLU A 1 -25.86 -27.27 10.19
C GLU A 1 -26.96 -26.40 9.60
N GLY A 2 -27.27 -25.24 10.20
CA GLY A 2 -28.21 -24.26 9.60
C GLY A 2 -29.67 -24.71 9.46
N GLY A 3 -30.03 -25.87 10.02
CA GLY A 3 -31.39 -26.41 10.02
C GLY A 3 -32.23 -25.93 11.20
N SER A 4 -33.49 -26.38 11.24
CA SER A 4 -34.39 -26.10 12.36
C SER A 4 -33.87 -26.66 13.68
N ALA A 5 -34.08 -25.92 14.77
CA ALA A 5 -33.76 -26.37 16.12
C ALA A 5 -34.46 -27.71 16.45
N GLN A 6 -33.72 -28.62 17.09
CA GLN A 6 -34.27 -29.82 17.70
C GLN A 6 -34.58 -29.56 19.17
N ASN A 7 -35.51 -30.30 19.77
CA ASN A 7 -35.86 -30.12 21.17
C ASN A 7 -35.15 -31.15 22.05
N LEU A 8 -34.39 -30.67 23.03
CA LEU A 8 -33.87 -31.45 24.14
C LEU A 8 -34.79 -31.31 25.35
N SER A 9 -35.35 -32.42 25.84
CA SER A 9 -36.14 -32.42 27.07
C SER A 9 -35.27 -32.71 28.30
N VAL A 10 -35.36 -31.86 29.31
CA VAL A 10 -34.55 -31.89 30.52
C VAL A 10 -35.42 -31.97 31.77
N GLY A 11 -35.07 -32.84 32.70
CA GLY A 11 -35.75 -33.01 33.97
C GLY A 11 -35.01 -33.97 34.90
N ILE A 12 -35.59 -34.23 36.07
CA ILE A 12 -35.07 -35.16 37.07
C ILE A 12 -36.10 -36.27 37.29
N ASP A 13 -35.68 -37.53 37.12
CA ASP A 13 -36.49 -38.70 37.43
C ASP A 13 -35.93 -39.41 38.67
N LEU A 14 -36.70 -39.41 39.76
CA LEU A 14 -36.36 -40.11 41.01
C LEU A 14 -37.04 -41.49 41.10
N GLY A 15 -37.70 -41.93 40.03
CA GLY A 15 -38.47 -43.17 39.96
C GLY A 15 -39.92 -43.01 40.42
N VAL A 16 -40.57 -44.14 40.68
CA VAL A 16 -41.96 -44.22 41.14
C VAL A 16 -42.03 -44.68 42.58
N ASP A 17 -42.99 -44.12 43.33
CA ASP A 17 -43.32 -44.62 44.66
C ASP A 17 -43.87 -46.05 44.54
N PRO A 18 -43.26 -47.06 45.19
CA PRO A 18 -43.64 -48.46 45.01
C PRO A 18 -45.00 -48.81 45.62
N ILE A 19 -45.59 -47.94 46.44
CA ILE A 19 -46.88 -48.13 47.11
C ILE A 19 -47.96 -47.35 46.37
N LEU A 20 -47.69 -46.10 45.99
CA LEU A 20 -48.66 -45.21 45.34
C LEU A 20 -48.66 -45.33 43.81
N ASN A 21 -47.62 -45.93 43.22
CA ASN A 21 -47.40 -46.06 41.79
C ASN A 21 -47.46 -44.70 41.05
N THR A 22 -46.99 -43.64 41.71
CA THR A 22 -46.90 -42.28 41.17
C THR A 22 -45.44 -41.82 41.12
N PRO A 23 -45.05 -40.94 40.18
CA PRO A 23 -43.70 -40.38 40.13
C PRO A 23 -43.31 -39.69 41.45
N ILE A 24 -42.07 -39.89 41.90
CA ILE A 24 -41.53 -39.26 43.11
C ILE A 24 -41.17 -37.80 42.80
N PRO A 25 -41.74 -36.81 43.52
CA PRO A 25 -41.41 -35.40 43.31
C PRO A 25 -40.03 -35.03 43.87
N THR A 26 -39.39 -34.02 43.28
CA THR A 26 -38.11 -33.49 43.75
C THR A 26 -38.25 -32.87 45.16
N PRO A 27 -37.36 -33.20 46.11
CA PRO A 27 -37.47 -32.74 47.50
C PRO A 27 -37.00 -31.28 47.73
N ALA A 28 -36.31 -30.66 46.77
CA ALA A 28 -35.84 -29.28 46.81
C ALA A 28 -35.65 -28.76 45.38
N ASP A 29 -35.45 -27.45 45.25
CA ASP A 29 -35.04 -26.85 43.98
C ASP A 29 -33.67 -27.40 43.55
N ALA A 30 -33.49 -27.58 42.25
CA ALA A 30 -32.22 -27.95 41.64
C ALA A 30 -31.94 -27.09 40.41
N THR A 31 -30.66 -26.79 40.19
CA THR A 31 -30.20 -26.13 38.97
C THR A 31 -29.43 -27.13 38.14
N ILE A 32 -29.87 -27.34 36.89
CA ILE A 32 -29.17 -28.13 35.89
C ILE A 32 -28.41 -27.17 34.97
N THR A 33 -27.09 -27.27 34.91
CA THR A 33 -26.26 -26.54 33.95
C THR A 33 -25.96 -27.44 32.76
N LEU A 34 -26.44 -27.05 31.58
CA LEU A 34 -26.17 -27.69 30.30
C LEU A 34 -25.01 -26.94 29.64
N THR A 35 -23.92 -27.62 29.30
CA THR A 35 -22.75 -27.04 28.62
C THR A 35 -22.59 -27.71 27.27
N PRO A 36 -23.02 -27.08 26.16
CA PRO A 36 -22.73 -27.54 24.81
C PRO A 36 -21.25 -27.31 24.46
N ASP A 37 -20.71 -28.08 23.52
CA ASP A 37 -19.47 -27.70 22.84
C ASP A 37 -19.71 -26.61 21.78
N ALA A 38 -18.64 -26.15 21.14
CA ALA A 38 -18.68 -25.06 20.17
C ALA A 38 -19.57 -25.34 18.95
N GLN A 39 -19.93 -26.60 18.69
CA GLN A 39 -20.73 -27.02 17.55
C GLN A 39 -22.25 -26.87 17.79
N LEU A 40 -22.67 -26.62 19.04
CA LEU A 40 -24.08 -26.55 19.43
C LEU A 40 -24.40 -25.23 20.16
N ASP A 41 -25.61 -24.71 19.92
CA ASP A 41 -26.17 -23.55 20.62
C ASP A 41 -27.51 -23.95 21.27
N LEU A 42 -27.65 -23.63 22.56
CA LEU A 42 -28.85 -23.86 23.37
C LEU A 42 -29.72 -22.61 23.57
N GLY A 43 -29.40 -21.51 22.89
CA GLY A 43 -30.09 -20.22 22.94
C GLY A 43 -29.31 -19.09 23.62
N ASN A 44 -28.11 -19.36 24.15
CA ASN A 44 -27.21 -18.38 24.77
C ASN A 44 -25.96 -18.07 23.91
N GLY A 45 -25.88 -18.63 22.71
CA GLY A 45 -24.70 -18.58 21.84
C GLY A 45 -23.95 -19.91 21.80
N ALA A 46 -23.19 -20.12 20.72
CA ALA A 46 -22.39 -21.32 20.48
C ALA A 46 -21.47 -21.67 21.67
N GLY A 47 -21.53 -22.92 22.15
CA GLY A 47 -20.71 -23.41 23.26
C GLY A 47 -21.00 -22.77 24.63
N GLN A 48 -21.99 -21.87 24.74
CA GLN A 48 -22.28 -21.19 26.00
C GLN A 48 -23.21 -22.02 26.89
N PRO A 49 -22.92 -22.15 28.19
CA PRO A 49 -23.79 -22.88 29.10
C PRO A 49 -25.20 -22.28 29.24
N LEU A 50 -26.19 -23.14 29.42
CA LEU A 50 -27.56 -22.79 29.78
C LEU A 50 -27.94 -23.42 31.12
N THR A 51 -28.39 -22.59 32.06
CA THR A 51 -28.87 -23.04 33.37
C THR A 51 -30.39 -23.16 33.39
N VAL A 52 -30.89 -24.32 33.82
CA VAL A 52 -32.30 -24.65 33.95
C VAL A 52 -32.64 -24.92 35.40
N THR A 53 -33.60 -24.19 35.96
CA THR A 53 -34.08 -24.42 37.34
C THR A 53 -35.24 -25.39 37.34
N ILE A 54 -35.11 -26.48 38.11
CA ILE A 54 -36.14 -27.47 38.40
C ILE A 54 -36.70 -27.19 39.80
N PRO A 55 -37.94 -26.69 39.93
CA PRO A 55 -38.54 -26.40 41.22
C PRO A 55 -38.77 -27.66 42.06
N ALA A 56 -38.77 -27.52 43.38
CA ALA A 56 -39.23 -28.54 44.31
C ALA A 56 -40.67 -28.97 43.96
N GLY A 57 -40.95 -30.27 44.06
CA GLY A 57 -42.24 -30.83 43.66
C GLY A 57 -42.34 -31.28 42.20
N SER A 58 -41.32 -31.02 41.38
CA SER A 58 -41.27 -31.47 39.97
C SER A 58 -41.17 -32.99 39.89
N THR A 59 -41.74 -33.60 38.86
CA THR A 59 -41.68 -35.05 38.63
C THR A 59 -41.11 -35.37 37.25
N ALA A 60 -40.90 -36.65 36.94
CA ALA A 60 -40.51 -37.12 35.60
C ALA A 60 -41.50 -36.71 34.48
N ALA A 61 -42.72 -36.26 34.83
CA ALA A 61 -43.70 -35.73 33.88
C ALA A 61 -43.50 -34.24 33.56
N THR A 62 -42.62 -33.53 34.27
CA THR A 62 -42.42 -32.08 34.16
C THR A 62 -41.06 -31.80 33.51
N LEU A 63 -40.99 -32.03 32.19
CA LEU A 63 -39.78 -31.79 31.40
C LEU A 63 -39.77 -30.37 30.85
N GLN A 64 -38.58 -29.74 30.83
CA GLN A 64 -38.35 -28.49 30.13
C GLN A 64 -37.76 -28.77 28.75
N ASN A 65 -38.27 -28.09 27.72
CA ASN A 65 -37.78 -28.24 26.36
C ASN A 65 -36.81 -27.11 26.02
N ILE A 66 -35.61 -27.48 25.64
CA ILE A 66 -34.53 -26.58 25.25
C ILE A 66 -34.29 -26.74 23.74
N PRO A 67 -34.31 -25.65 22.96
CA PRO A 67 -33.92 -25.71 21.56
C PRO A 67 -32.42 -26.01 21.46
N VAL A 68 -32.05 -26.90 20.55
CA VAL A 68 -30.67 -27.24 20.21
C VAL A 68 -30.47 -26.94 18.74
N LEU A 69 -29.56 -26.03 18.46
CA LEU A 69 -29.15 -25.65 17.10
C LEU A 69 -27.74 -26.16 16.84
N ALA A 70 -27.53 -26.71 15.64
CA ALA A 70 -26.18 -26.91 15.12
C ALA A 70 -25.68 -25.56 14.58
N VAL A 71 -24.52 -25.13 15.05
CA VAL A 71 -23.85 -23.91 14.57
C VAL A 71 -23.45 -24.13 13.13
N ASN A 72 -23.73 -23.16 12.25
CA ASN A 72 -23.25 -23.19 10.86
C ASN A 72 -22.07 -22.24 10.78
N ASP A 73 -20.88 -22.78 10.52
CA ASP A 73 -19.66 -21.99 10.36
C ASP A 73 -19.30 -21.72 8.89
N GLY A 74 -20.10 -22.24 7.96
CA GLY A 74 -19.96 -22.04 6.53
C GLY A 74 -18.90 -22.92 5.86
N VAL A 75 -18.32 -23.89 6.58
CA VAL A 75 -17.34 -24.83 6.06
C VAL A 75 -17.97 -26.22 5.95
N SER A 76 -17.81 -26.90 4.80
CA SER A 76 -18.26 -28.28 4.69
C SER A 76 -17.19 -29.23 5.27
N GLU A 77 -17.49 -29.78 6.43
CA GLU A 77 -16.65 -30.73 7.17
C GLU A 77 -17.23 -32.16 7.10
N GLY A 78 -18.46 -32.30 6.59
CA GLY A 78 -19.20 -33.57 6.54
C GLY A 78 -19.86 -33.89 7.88
N ASN A 79 -20.56 -35.03 7.99
CA ASN A 79 -21.31 -35.35 9.21
C ASN A 79 -20.43 -35.32 10.47
N GLN A 80 -20.81 -34.49 11.44
CA GLN A 80 -20.10 -34.28 12.70
C GLN A 80 -20.92 -34.79 13.90
N THR A 81 -20.33 -34.68 15.09
CA THR A 81 -21.03 -34.88 16.36
C THR A 81 -20.75 -33.73 17.32
N GLY A 82 -21.81 -33.18 17.92
CA GLY A 82 -21.70 -32.25 19.03
C GLY A 82 -22.03 -32.92 20.36
N THR A 83 -21.58 -32.35 21.46
CA THR A 83 -21.77 -32.86 22.82
C THR A 83 -22.41 -31.83 23.72
N ILE A 84 -23.31 -32.30 24.61
CA ILE A 84 -23.91 -31.49 25.67
C ILE A 84 -23.68 -32.22 26.99
N SER A 85 -22.99 -31.57 27.93
CA SER A 85 -22.79 -32.07 29.28
C SER A 85 -23.76 -31.42 30.27
N ALA A 86 -24.42 -32.21 31.09
CA ALA A 86 -25.36 -31.75 32.11
C ALA A 86 -24.80 -32.01 33.50
N THR A 87 -24.80 -30.99 34.34
CA THR A 87 -24.44 -31.09 35.77
C THR A 87 -25.55 -30.52 36.63
N ILE A 88 -25.67 -31.00 37.87
CA ILE A 88 -26.73 -30.59 38.78
C ILE A 88 -26.15 -30.03 40.09
N SER A 89 -26.79 -28.98 40.60
CA SER A 89 -26.53 -28.41 41.91
C SER A 89 -27.83 -28.26 42.69
N SER A 90 -27.83 -28.65 43.96
CA SER A 90 -29.00 -28.51 44.85
C SER A 90 -28.56 -28.43 46.31
N SER A 91 -29.39 -27.79 47.14
CA SER A 91 -29.23 -27.86 48.60
C SER A 91 -29.55 -29.24 49.18
N ASN A 92 -30.25 -30.09 48.43
CA ASN A 92 -30.54 -31.47 48.82
C ASN A 92 -29.35 -32.40 48.46
N PRO A 93 -28.75 -33.11 49.45
CA PRO A 93 -27.57 -33.94 49.21
C PRO A 93 -27.78 -35.09 48.21
N ILE A 94 -29.01 -35.62 48.08
CA ILE A 94 -29.31 -36.71 47.15
C ILE A 94 -29.33 -36.18 45.72
N LEU A 95 -30.00 -35.05 45.49
CA LEU A 95 -30.01 -34.39 44.18
C LEU A 95 -28.61 -33.91 43.78
N ASN A 96 -27.85 -33.35 44.72
CA ASN A 96 -26.50 -32.87 44.49
C ASN A 96 -25.47 -33.99 44.25
N ALA A 97 -25.81 -35.23 44.55
CA ALA A 97 -24.97 -36.41 44.32
C ALA A 97 -25.29 -37.15 43.01
N LEU A 98 -26.30 -36.70 42.24
CA LEU A 98 -26.62 -37.31 40.95
C LEU A 98 -25.46 -37.09 39.96
N PRO A 99 -25.05 -38.13 39.22
CA PRO A 99 -23.96 -38.00 38.26
C PRO A 99 -24.40 -37.13 37.07
N GLY A 100 -23.44 -36.40 36.51
CA GLY A 100 -23.67 -35.67 35.26
C GLY A 100 -23.96 -36.61 34.10
N VAL A 101 -24.63 -36.08 33.07
CA VAL A 101 -25.01 -36.83 31.86
C VAL A 101 -24.43 -36.14 30.64
N ASN A 102 -23.85 -36.91 29.72
CA ASN A 102 -23.42 -36.40 28.43
C ASN A 102 -24.36 -36.92 27.34
N LEU A 103 -24.80 -36.03 26.47
CA LEU A 103 -25.54 -36.35 25.26
C LEU A 103 -24.69 -36.04 24.04
N THR A 104 -24.78 -36.90 23.03
CA THR A 104 -24.16 -36.68 21.72
C THR A 104 -25.27 -36.40 20.71
N ALA A 105 -25.17 -35.27 20.02
CA ALA A 105 -26.02 -34.91 18.90
C ALA A 105 -25.28 -35.20 17.60
N ASN A 106 -25.92 -35.92 16.67
CA ASN A 106 -25.40 -36.09 15.32
C ASN A 106 -25.72 -34.83 14.51
N ILE A 107 -24.70 -34.20 13.95
CA ILE A 107 -24.82 -33.00 13.13
C ILE A 107 -24.67 -33.44 11.68
N SER A 108 -25.74 -33.30 10.91
CA SER A 108 -25.64 -33.47 9.46
C SER A 108 -25.16 -32.15 8.87
N ASP A 109 -23.95 -32.15 8.35
CA ASP A 109 -23.39 -31.08 7.53
C ASP A 109 -23.34 -31.58 6.07
N PRO A 110 -24.44 -31.43 5.31
CA PRO A 110 -24.49 -31.91 3.94
C PRO A 110 -23.54 -31.07 3.07
N PRO A 111 -22.83 -31.69 2.12
CA PRO A 111 -22.03 -30.93 1.17
C PRO A 111 -22.94 -29.94 0.44
N THR A 112 -22.55 -28.67 0.42
CA THR A 112 -23.18 -27.63 -0.39
C THR A 112 -22.94 -27.97 -1.86
N SER A 113 -23.80 -28.81 -2.45
CA SER A 113 -23.79 -29.00 -3.90
C SER A 113 -24.16 -27.68 -4.54
N PRO A 114 -23.27 -27.04 -5.32
CA PRO A 114 -23.57 -25.73 -5.86
C PRO A 114 -24.66 -25.81 -6.91
N ALA A 115 -25.51 -24.78 -6.95
CA ALA A 115 -26.56 -24.65 -7.96
C ALA A 115 -25.99 -24.51 -9.39
N THR A 116 -24.70 -24.16 -9.51
CA THR A 116 -23.92 -24.04 -10.74
C THR A 116 -22.68 -24.93 -10.66
N PRO A 117 -22.25 -25.57 -11.76
CA PRO A 117 -21.03 -26.36 -11.76
C PRO A 117 -19.82 -25.49 -11.42
N ALA A 118 -19.02 -25.93 -10.45
CA ALA A 118 -17.78 -25.27 -10.06
C ALA A 118 -16.83 -25.14 -11.25
N LYS A 119 -16.13 -24.00 -11.36
CA LYS A 119 -15.25 -23.72 -12.50
C LYS A 119 -14.12 -22.76 -12.14
N ILE A 120 -13.03 -22.85 -12.89
CA ILE A 120 -12.06 -21.76 -13.00
C ILE A 120 -12.73 -20.63 -13.78
N THR A 121 -12.65 -19.40 -13.28
CA THR A 121 -13.15 -18.21 -13.97
C THR A 121 -11.99 -17.46 -14.60
N LEU A 122 -12.12 -17.17 -15.89
CA LEU A 122 -11.26 -16.27 -16.64
C LEU A 122 -12.15 -15.20 -17.27
N THR A 123 -11.81 -13.92 -17.10
CA THR A 123 -12.50 -12.85 -17.84
C THR A 123 -11.98 -12.79 -19.28
N PRO A 124 -12.85 -12.69 -20.29
CA PRO A 124 -12.41 -12.43 -21.65
C PRO A 124 -11.63 -11.11 -21.73
N LEU A 125 -10.58 -11.09 -22.55
CA LEU A 125 -9.87 -9.86 -22.89
C LEU A 125 -10.80 -8.93 -23.69
N THR A 126 -10.67 -7.63 -23.46
CA THR A 126 -11.50 -6.61 -24.11
C THR A 126 -10.87 -6.18 -25.44
N GLY A 127 -11.36 -6.73 -26.54
CA GLY A 127 -10.88 -6.40 -27.88
C GLY A 127 -9.60 -7.13 -28.25
N ASN A 128 -8.87 -6.60 -29.24
CA ASN A 128 -7.61 -7.19 -29.70
C ASN A 128 -6.45 -6.69 -28.84
N LEU A 129 -5.53 -7.58 -28.51
CA LEU A 129 -4.18 -7.19 -28.12
C LEU A 129 -3.47 -6.68 -29.37
N THR A 130 -2.66 -5.64 -29.24
CA THR A 130 -1.79 -5.18 -30.32
C THR A 130 -0.37 -5.64 -30.00
N GLU A 131 0.36 -6.22 -30.96
CA GLU A 131 1.76 -6.56 -30.75
C GLU A 131 2.57 -5.33 -30.33
N GLY A 132 3.24 -5.41 -29.18
CA GLY A 132 3.98 -4.29 -28.59
C GLY A 132 3.11 -3.14 -28.08
N GLY A 133 1.79 -3.32 -28.06
CA GLY A 133 0.84 -2.40 -27.44
C GLY A 133 0.70 -2.62 -25.93
N SER A 134 -0.24 -1.91 -25.32
CA SER A 134 -0.52 -2.00 -23.89
C SER A 134 -1.06 -3.38 -23.49
N ALA A 135 -0.68 -3.82 -22.29
CA ALA A 135 -1.23 -5.03 -21.68
C ALA A 135 -2.74 -4.88 -21.44
N GLN A 136 -3.47 -5.99 -21.52
CA GLN A 136 -4.82 -6.10 -21.00
C GLN A 136 -4.85 -6.98 -19.75
N ASN A 137 -5.85 -6.80 -18.90
CA ASN A 137 -5.96 -7.58 -17.67
C ASN A 137 -6.83 -8.83 -17.87
N LEU A 138 -6.25 -9.98 -17.56
CA LEU A 138 -6.96 -11.23 -17.37
C LEU A 138 -7.22 -11.42 -15.87
N SER A 139 -8.48 -11.36 -15.45
CA SER A 139 -8.86 -11.74 -14.10
C SER A 139 -9.03 -13.26 -14.02
N VAL A 140 -8.39 -13.87 -13.02
CA VAL A 140 -8.48 -15.30 -12.71
C VAL A 140 -9.06 -15.52 -11.32
N GLY A 141 -9.94 -16.52 -11.18
CA GLY A 141 -10.54 -16.92 -9.91
C GLY A 141 -11.13 -18.31 -9.95
N ILE A 142 -11.83 -18.68 -8.87
CA ILE A 142 -12.60 -19.92 -8.74
C ILE A 142 -14.02 -19.55 -8.34
N ASP A 143 -15.00 -20.04 -9.11
CA ASP A 143 -16.41 -19.90 -8.81
C ASP A 143 -16.95 -21.26 -8.42
N LEU A 144 -17.18 -21.44 -7.11
CA LEU A 144 -17.85 -22.62 -6.56
C LEU A 144 -19.36 -22.46 -6.49
N GLY A 145 -19.94 -21.38 -7.03
CA GLY A 145 -21.37 -21.09 -6.95
C GLY A 145 -21.79 -20.44 -5.63
N VAL A 146 -23.11 -20.51 -5.37
CA VAL A 146 -23.73 -19.97 -4.16
C VAL A 146 -24.31 -21.10 -3.32
N ASP A 147 -24.25 -20.93 -2.00
CA ASP A 147 -24.92 -21.79 -1.04
C ASP A 147 -26.43 -21.68 -1.26
N PRO A 148 -27.15 -22.79 -1.52
CA PRO A 148 -28.57 -22.77 -1.84
C PRO A 148 -29.48 -22.41 -0.65
N ILE A 149 -28.95 -22.45 0.58
CA ILE A 149 -29.66 -22.18 1.83
C ILE A 149 -29.37 -20.75 2.31
N LEU A 150 -28.10 -20.35 2.31
CA LEU A 150 -27.65 -19.03 2.79
C LEU A 150 -27.67 -17.96 1.70
N ASN A 151 -27.74 -18.36 0.42
CA ASN A 151 -27.64 -17.47 -0.75
C ASN A 151 -26.37 -16.60 -0.73
N THR A 152 -25.27 -17.16 -0.23
CA THR A 152 -23.94 -16.54 -0.17
C THR A 152 -22.96 -17.30 -1.07
N PRO A 153 -21.93 -16.65 -1.63
CA PRO A 153 -20.88 -17.35 -2.38
C PRO A 153 -20.20 -18.44 -1.55
N ILE A 154 -19.94 -19.60 -2.14
CA ILE A 154 -19.25 -20.71 -1.47
C ILE A 154 -17.74 -20.43 -1.48
N PRO A 155 -17.07 -20.42 -0.30
CA PRO A 155 -15.62 -20.22 -0.22
C PRO A 155 -14.83 -21.48 -0.60
N THR A 156 -13.58 -21.33 -1.02
CA THR A 156 -12.67 -22.44 -1.32
C THR A 156 -12.27 -23.20 -0.05
N PRO A 157 -12.35 -24.55 -0.03
CA PRO A 157 -12.08 -25.35 1.18
C PRO A 157 -10.57 -25.50 1.50
N ALA A 158 -9.70 -25.26 0.53
CA ALA A 158 -8.25 -25.34 0.69
C ALA A 158 -7.55 -24.38 -0.27
N ASP A 159 -6.25 -24.16 -0.07
CA ASP A 159 -5.42 -23.44 -1.03
C ASP A 159 -5.42 -24.16 -2.38
N ALA A 160 -5.52 -23.38 -3.45
CA ALA A 160 -5.41 -23.85 -4.82
C ALA A 160 -4.38 -23.03 -5.59
N THR A 161 -3.57 -23.69 -6.40
CA THR A 161 -2.66 -23.03 -7.33
C THR A 161 -3.18 -23.18 -8.74
N ILE A 162 -3.56 -22.07 -9.36
CA ILE A 162 -3.92 -22.00 -10.79
C ILE A 162 -2.66 -21.68 -11.58
N THR A 163 -2.29 -22.53 -12.53
CA THR A 163 -1.18 -22.27 -13.45
C THR A 163 -1.73 -21.88 -14.82
N LEU A 164 -1.43 -20.65 -15.22
CA LEU A 164 -1.72 -20.07 -16.53
C LEU A 164 -0.51 -20.29 -17.44
N THR A 165 -0.69 -20.98 -18.55
CA THR A 165 0.37 -21.24 -19.54
C THR A 165 -0.01 -20.55 -20.85
N PRO A 166 0.61 -19.40 -21.17
CA PRO A 166 0.47 -18.77 -22.48
C PRO A 166 1.28 -19.54 -23.53
N ASP A 167 0.89 -19.44 -24.79
CA ASP A 167 1.76 -19.82 -25.90
C ASP A 167 2.84 -18.75 -26.17
N ALA A 168 3.69 -19.00 -27.16
CA ALA A 168 4.81 -18.11 -27.50
C ALA A 168 4.37 -16.71 -27.97
N GLN A 169 3.10 -16.53 -28.33
CA GLN A 169 2.55 -15.26 -28.83
C GLN A 169 2.11 -14.34 -27.68
N LEU A 170 2.03 -14.85 -26.45
CA LEU A 170 1.56 -14.09 -25.29
C LEU A 170 2.59 -14.10 -24.15
N ASP A 171 2.65 -12.99 -23.43
CA ASP A 171 3.43 -12.84 -22.19
C ASP A 171 2.51 -12.44 -21.04
N LEU A 172 2.62 -13.17 -19.93
CA LEU A 172 1.85 -12.94 -18.70
C LEU A 172 2.66 -12.24 -17.58
N GLY A 173 3.83 -11.70 -17.91
CA GLY A 173 4.74 -11.01 -16.99
C GLY A 173 5.99 -11.79 -16.59
N ASN A 174 6.09 -13.08 -16.98
CA ASN A 174 7.27 -13.92 -16.73
C ASN A 174 8.15 -14.12 -17.99
N GLY A 175 7.79 -13.49 -19.12
CA GLY A 175 8.39 -13.71 -20.42
C GLY A 175 7.46 -14.51 -21.35
N ALA A 176 7.59 -14.27 -22.66
CA ALA A 176 6.82 -14.95 -23.71
C ALA A 176 6.72 -16.47 -23.53
N GLY A 177 5.50 -17.01 -23.57
CA GLY A 177 5.21 -18.44 -23.46
C GLY A 177 5.53 -19.09 -22.11
N LYS A 178 5.94 -18.31 -21.09
CA LYS A 178 6.27 -18.86 -19.77
C LYS A 178 5.06 -18.86 -18.84
N PRO A 179 4.85 -19.94 -18.08
CA PRO A 179 3.70 -20.04 -17.20
C PRO A 179 3.79 -19.07 -16.01
N VAL A 180 2.63 -18.65 -15.53
CA VAL A 180 2.42 -17.88 -14.30
C VAL A 180 1.53 -18.69 -13.38
N SER A 181 1.96 -18.90 -12.14
CA SER A 181 1.17 -19.59 -11.11
C SER A 181 0.58 -18.57 -10.14
N VAL A 182 -0.71 -18.72 -9.84
CA VAL A 182 -1.50 -17.86 -8.98
C VAL A 182 -2.05 -18.71 -7.84
N VAL A 183 -1.79 -18.29 -6.60
CA VAL A 183 -2.34 -18.95 -5.41
C VAL A 183 -3.68 -18.29 -5.06
N ILE A 184 -4.71 -19.12 -4.93
CA ILE A 184 -6.03 -18.80 -4.40
C ILE A 184 -6.11 -19.40 -2.99
N PRO A 185 -6.02 -18.60 -1.93
CA PRO A 185 -6.05 -19.10 -0.56
C PRO A 185 -7.38 -19.77 -0.20
N ALA A 186 -7.36 -20.67 0.78
CA ALA A 186 -8.57 -21.18 1.45
C ALA A 186 -9.44 -20.01 1.95
N GLY A 187 -10.76 -20.16 1.87
CA GLY A 187 -11.72 -19.11 2.23
C GLY A 187 -12.05 -18.11 1.10
N SER A 188 -11.40 -18.22 -0.07
CA SER A 188 -11.64 -17.31 -1.21
C SER A 188 -12.99 -17.58 -1.87
N THR A 189 -13.67 -16.55 -2.38
CA THR A 189 -14.95 -16.71 -3.10
C THR A 189 -14.83 -16.25 -4.56
N ALA A 190 -15.92 -16.33 -5.34
CA ALA A 190 -15.96 -15.81 -6.71
C ALA A 190 -15.65 -14.30 -6.82
N ALA A 191 -15.69 -13.54 -5.71
CA ALA A 191 -15.28 -12.14 -5.66
C ALA A 191 -13.75 -11.95 -5.53
N THR A 192 -13.02 -12.99 -5.11
CA THR A 192 -11.56 -12.98 -5.02
C THR A 192 -10.97 -13.17 -6.41
N ILE A 193 -10.68 -12.07 -7.08
CA ILE A 193 -10.04 -12.06 -8.40
C ILE A 193 -8.56 -11.68 -8.28
N LYS A 194 -7.71 -12.37 -9.05
CA LYS A 194 -6.32 -11.97 -9.26
C LYS A 194 -6.17 -11.50 -10.69
N ASN A 195 -5.53 -10.35 -10.89
CA ASN A 195 -5.35 -9.78 -12.21
C ASN A 195 -3.96 -10.13 -12.74
N ILE A 196 -3.91 -10.63 -13.96
CA ILE A 196 -2.70 -11.02 -14.65
C ILE A 196 -2.60 -10.20 -15.93
N PRO A 197 -1.50 -9.46 -16.16
CA PRO A 197 -1.34 -8.74 -17.42
C PRO A 197 -1.20 -9.74 -18.56
N VAL A 198 -1.75 -9.41 -19.72
CA VAL A 198 -1.59 -10.17 -20.95
C VAL A 198 -1.09 -9.23 -22.04
N LEU A 199 0.08 -9.54 -22.58
CA LEU A 199 0.72 -8.81 -23.67
C LEU A 199 0.77 -9.72 -24.91
N ALA A 200 0.56 -9.14 -26.09
CA ALA A 200 0.95 -9.77 -27.34
C ALA A 200 2.46 -9.55 -27.56
N VAL A 201 3.19 -10.64 -27.78
CA VAL A 201 4.63 -10.63 -28.02
C VAL A 201 4.88 -10.03 -29.39
N ASN A 202 5.66 -8.96 -29.45
CA ASN A 202 6.10 -8.37 -30.72
C ASN A 202 7.41 -9.03 -31.15
N ASP A 203 7.38 -9.78 -32.25
CA ASP A 203 8.57 -10.43 -32.81
C ASP A 203 9.19 -9.64 -33.98
N GLY A 204 8.58 -8.51 -34.35
CA GLY A 204 9.04 -7.58 -35.38
C GLY A 204 8.75 -8.04 -36.81
N VAL A 205 7.97 -9.10 -37.00
CA VAL A 205 7.56 -9.60 -38.30
C VAL A 205 6.10 -9.26 -38.56
N MET A 206 5.79 -8.77 -39.77
CA MET A 206 4.40 -8.58 -40.17
C MET A 206 3.81 -9.93 -40.63
N GLU A 207 3.01 -10.55 -39.78
CA GLU A 207 2.30 -11.81 -39.97
C GLU A 207 0.79 -11.60 -40.19
N GLY A 208 0.28 -10.38 -39.94
CA GLY A 208 -1.14 -10.04 -39.95
C GLY A 208 -1.86 -10.47 -38.67
N ASN A 209 -3.18 -10.29 -38.59
CA ASN A 209 -3.91 -10.63 -37.36
C ASN A 209 -3.72 -12.11 -36.96
N GLN A 210 -3.30 -12.33 -35.72
CA GLN A 210 -3.02 -13.64 -35.14
C GLN A 210 -3.95 -13.97 -33.97
N THR A 211 -3.75 -15.14 -33.38
CA THR A 211 -4.38 -15.51 -32.11
C THR A 211 -3.35 -16.12 -31.18
N GLY A 212 -3.40 -15.75 -29.90
CA GLY A 212 -2.65 -16.41 -28.84
C GLY A 212 -3.57 -17.22 -27.92
N ALA A 213 -3.06 -18.27 -27.31
CA ALA A 213 -3.78 -19.13 -26.39
C ALA A 213 -3.20 -19.08 -24.97
N ILE A 214 -4.09 -19.07 -23.97
CA ILE A 214 -3.75 -19.23 -22.56
C ILE A 214 -4.51 -20.43 -22.03
N SER A 215 -3.80 -21.40 -21.45
CA SER A 215 -4.41 -22.54 -20.77
C SER A 215 -4.27 -22.42 -19.25
N ALA A 216 -5.37 -22.58 -18.54
CA ALA A 216 -5.43 -22.56 -17.08
C ALA A 216 -5.63 -23.98 -16.55
N THR A 217 -4.79 -24.37 -15.61
CA THR A 217 -4.88 -25.65 -14.88
C THR A 217 -4.84 -25.38 -13.39
N ILE A 218 -5.35 -26.29 -12.56
CA ILE A 218 -5.43 -26.13 -11.11
C ILE A 218 -4.79 -27.32 -10.40
N THR A 219 -4.16 -27.05 -9.26
CA THR A 219 -3.68 -28.05 -8.31
C THR A 219 -4.11 -27.66 -6.90
N SER A 220 -4.62 -28.62 -6.12
CA SER A 220 -5.02 -28.40 -4.73
C SER A 220 -4.93 -29.71 -3.94
N SER A 221 -4.80 -29.61 -2.61
CA SER A 221 -4.98 -30.76 -1.71
C SER A 221 -6.44 -31.19 -1.62
N ASP A 222 -7.38 -30.30 -1.94
CA ASP A 222 -8.80 -30.62 -1.97
C ASP A 222 -9.16 -31.41 -3.25
N PRO A 223 -9.77 -32.61 -3.13
CA PRO A 223 -10.10 -33.43 -4.30
C PRO A 223 -11.09 -32.81 -5.27
N ILE A 224 -11.99 -31.93 -4.81
CA ILE A 224 -13.01 -31.29 -5.64
C ILE A 224 -12.36 -30.19 -6.48
N LEU A 225 -11.56 -29.31 -5.86
CA LEU A 225 -10.78 -28.29 -6.56
C LEU A 225 -9.78 -28.91 -7.54
N ASN A 226 -9.08 -29.97 -7.13
CA ASN A 226 -8.11 -30.67 -7.96
C ASN A 226 -8.74 -31.43 -9.13
N ALA A 227 -10.06 -31.63 -9.13
CA ALA A 227 -10.81 -32.25 -10.21
C ALA A 227 -11.46 -31.24 -11.18
N LEU A 228 -11.32 -29.92 -10.95
CA LEU A 228 -11.91 -28.92 -11.85
C LEU A 228 -11.25 -28.99 -13.24
N PRO A 229 -12.04 -28.94 -14.33
CA PRO A 229 -11.50 -28.96 -15.68
C PRO A 229 -10.70 -27.69 -15.96
N GLY A 230 -9.60 -27.84 -16.69
CA GLY A 230 -8.84 -26.69 -17.19
C GLY A 230 -9.66 -25.82 -18.14
N VAL A 231 -9.29 -24.55 -18.24
CA VAL A 231 -9.98 -23.56 -19.09
C VAL A 231 -8.99 -22.96 -20.07
N ASN A 232 -9.40 -22.82 -21.34
CA ASN A 232 -8.60 -22.15 -22.36
C ASN A 232 -9.23 -20.80 -22.71
N LEU A 233 -8.38 -19.79 -22.89
CA LEU A 233 -8.73 -18.48 -23.40
C LEU A 233 -7.95 -18.23 -24.69
N THR A 234 -8.63 -17.69 -25.69
CA THR A 234 -8.00 -17.24 -26.94
C THR A 234 -8.01 -15.73 -26.98
N ALA A 235 -6.84 -15.13 -27.17
CA ALA A 235 -6.66 -13.70 -27.38
C ALA A 235 -6.54 -13.44 -28.88
N ASN A 236 -7.27 -12.44 -29.39
CA ASN A 236 -7.04 -11.95 -30.75
C ASN A 236 -5.88 -10.97 -30.72
N ILE A 237 -4.95 -11.12 -31.63
CA ILE A 237 -3.76 -10.29 -31.74
C ILE A 237 -3.84 -9.52 -33.06
N SER A 238 -3.68 -8.20 -32.98
CA SER A 238 -3.52 -7.31 -34.12
C SER A 238 -2.05 -7.00 -34.30
N ASP A 239 -1.58 -7.24 -35.51
CA ASP A 239 -0.23 -6.93 -35.97
C ASP A 239 -0.32 -5.77 -36.98
N PRO A 240 -0.22 -4.52 -36.51
CA PRO A 240 -0.37 -3.34 -37.35
C PRO A 240 0.88 -3.12 -38.23
N PRO A 241 0.72 -2.61 -39.45
CA PRO A 241 1.86 -2.35 -40.33
C PRO A 241 2.81 -1.30 -39.73
N ILE A 242 4.12 -1.54 -39.88
CA ILE A 242 5.18 -0.57 -39.55
C ILE A 242 4.89 0.75 -40.27
N SER A 243 4.43 1.76 -39.54
CA SER A 243 4.12 3.08 -40.10
C SER A 243 5.35 3.99 -40.07
N GLY A 244 6.02 4.11 -41.22
CA GLY A 244 6.98 5.17 -41.51
C GLY A 244 6.34 6.26 -42.36
N GLY A 245 6.24 7.48 -41.83
CA GLY A 245 5.70 8.66 -42.52
C GLY A 245 6.48 9.02 -43.80
N GLY A 246 5.75 9.49 -44.81
CA GLY A 246 6.27 9.69 -46.18
C GLY A 246 6.99 11.01 -46.46
N SER A 247 7.78 11.02 -47.54
CA SER A 247 7.73 12.05 -48.61
C SER A 247 8.65 11.71 -49.80
N SER A 248 8.01 11.56 -50.96
CA SER A 248 8.36 12.00 -52.32
C SER A 248 9.76 11.82 -52.96
N SER A 249 9.69 11.20 -54.15
CA SER A 249 10.30 11.59 -55.44
C SER A 249 11.65 11.01 -55.87
N GLY A 250 11.68 10.55 -57.13
CA GLY A 250 12.89 10.41 -57.94
C GLY A 250 13.09 9.00 -58.48
N GLY A 251 12.81 8.78 -59.77
CA GLY A 251 12.81 7.44 -60.36
C GLY A 251 14.17 6.92 -60.83
N GLY A 252 14.18 5.62 -61.13
CA GLY A 252 14.97 5.04 -62.21
C GLY A 252 16.13 4.14 -61.79
N GLY A 253 16.08 2.88 -62.21
CA GLY A 253 17.30 2.11 -62.47
C GLY A 253 17.34 0.70 -61.89
N SER A 254 17.12 -0.28 -62.76
CA SER A 254 17.30 -1.72 -62.59
C SER A 254 18.72 -2.12 -62.15
N SER A 255 18.84 -3.12 -61.27
CA SER A 255 19.44 -4.45 -61.53
C SER A 255 19.95 -5.10 -60.24
N GLY A 256 19.67 -6.40 -60.11
CA GLY A 256 19.99 -7.19 -58.92
C GLY A 256 21.46 -7.56 -58.75
N GLY A 257 21.76 -8.07 -57.56
CA GLY A 257 23.05 -8.67 -57.21
C GLY A 257 23.28 -8.62 -55.70
N ASP A 258 23.29 -9.80 -55.08
CA ASP A 258 23.52 -10.13 -53.66
C ASP A 258 24.52 -9.25 -52.90
N ASN A 259 24.15 -8.87 -51.65
CA ASN A 259 24.80 -9.36 -50.43
C ASN A 259 24.11 -8.74 -49.19
N SER A 260 23.23 -9.50 -48.54
CA SER A 260 22.72 -9.13 -47.21
C SER A 260 23.79 -9.40 -46.16
N SER A 261 24.61 -8.38 -45.92
CA SER A 261 25.43 -8.24 -44.72
C SER A 261 25.11 -6.87 -44.12
N GLY A 262 24.36 -6.87 -43.01
CA GLY A 262 24.02 -5.65 -42.29
C GLY A 262 22.79 -5.84 -41.42
N GLY A 263 22.92 -6.63 -40.35
CA GLY A 263 21.96 -6.63 -39.26
C GLY A 263 21.89 -5.23 -38.64
N GLY A 264 20.87 -4.48 -39.01
CA GLY A 264 20.45 -3.25 -38.34
C GLY A 264 19.26 -3.58 -37.48
N SER A 265 19.52 -3.93 -36.21
CA SER A 265 18.50 -4.08 -35.18
C SER A 265 17.89 -2.71 -34.88
N SER A 266 16.80 -2.34 -35.56
CA SER A 266 15.97 -1.23 -35.12
C SER A 266 15.08 -1.72 -33.98
N SER A 267 15.52 -1.45 -32.75
CA SER A 267 14.78 -1.74 -31.51
C SER A 267 13.42 -1.03 -31.52
N PHE A 268 12.32 -1.76 -31.69
CA PHE A 268 10.99 -1.24 -31.42
C PHE A 268 10.83 -1.12 -29.90
N ALA A 269 10.67 0.11 -29.44
CA ALA A 269 10.70 0.50 -28.03
C ALA A 269 9.40 0.08 -27.31
N ILE A 270 9.52 -0.74 -26.27
CA ILE A 270 8.42 -1.06 -25.33
C ILE A 270 7.92 0.26 -24.72
N ALA A 271 6.61 0.54 -24.76
CA ALA A 271 6.07 1.77 -24.17
C ALA A 271 6.27 1.79 -22.64
N PRO A 272 6.58 2.96 -22.04
CA PRO A 272 6.61 3.12 -20.59
C PRO A 272 5.30 2.65 -19.94
N ASN A 273 5.39 1.81 -18.90
CA ASN A 273 4.22 1.30 -18.18
C ASN A 273 4.62 0.86 -16.76
N LEU A 274 3.66 0.60 -15.88
CA LEU A 274 3.86 -0.02 -14.56
C LEU A 274 3.02 -1.30 -14.48
N ILE A 275 3.60 -2.37 -13.95
CA ILE A 275 2.90 -3.65 -13.76
C ILE A 275 2.99 -4.08 -12.32
N GLN A 276 1.85 -4.28 -11.66
CA GLN A 276 1.77 -4.89 -10.33
C GLN A 276 1.83 -6.41 -10.41
N ASN A 277 2.46 -7.05 -9.43
CA ASN A 277 2.42 -8.50 -9.22
C ASN A 277 1.56 -8.89 -8.00
N PRO A 278 1.28 -10.18 -7.78
CA PRO A 278 0.38 -10.62 -6.70
C PRO A 278 0.84 -10.33 -5.25
N ASN A 279 2.08 -9.88 -5.05
CA ASN A 279 2.68 -9.58 -3.74
C ASN A 279 2.90 -8.07 -3.53
N ASP A 280 2.23 -7.22 -4.30
CA ASP A 280 2.30 -5.75 -4.25
C ASP A 280 3.70 -5.17 -4.51
N PHE A 281 4.48 -5.89 -5.32
CA PHE A 281 5.64 -5.33 -6.01
C PHE A 281 5.26 -4.95 -7.44
N PHE A 282 5.99 -4.00 -8.00
CA PHE A 282 5.70 -3.42 -9.30
C PHE A 282 6.93 -3.46 -10.20
N THR A 283 6.76 -3.74 -11.48
CA THR A 283 7.83 -3.67 -12.48
C THR A 283 7.62 -2.48 -13.38
N VAL A 284 8.63 -1.63 -13.47
CA VAL A 284 8.68 -0.51 -14.41
C VAL A 284 8.97 -1.08 -15.79
N GLN A 285 8.04 -0.95 -16.73
CA GLN A 285 8.23 -1.34 -18.11
C GLN A 285 8.60 -0.13 -18.97
N GLY A 286 9.34 -0.41 -20.03
CA GLY A 286 9.82 0.58 -20.98
C GLY A 286 10.94 -0.02 -21.81
N PRO A 287 11.55 0.77 -22.72
CA PRO A 287 12.61 0.26 -23.57
C PRO A 287 13.82 -0.12 -22.71
N ALA A 288 14.42 -1.27 -22.98
CA ALA A 288 15.49 -1.83 -22.14
C ALA A 288 16.61 -0.80 -21.87
N GLY A 289 16.87 -0.53 -20.59
CA GLY A 289 17.92 0.38 -20.14
C GLY A 289 17.58 1.87 -20.21
N GLN A 290 16.40 2.28 -20.70
CA GLN A 290 15.95 3.67 -20.65
C GLN A 290 15.38 4.04 -19.28
N GLN A 291 15.42 5.33 -18.96
CA GLN A 291 14.71 5.89 -17.82
C GLN A 291 13.24 6.06 -18.15
N VAL A 292 12.38 5.66 -17.22
CA VAL A 292 10.94 5.86 -17.22
C VAL A 292 10.62 6.75 -16.03
N VAL A 293 9.92 7.85 -16.28
CA VAL A 293 9.40 8.70 -15.20
C VAL A 293 8.07 8.11 -14.74
N LEU A 294 7.90 7.98 -13.42
CA LEU A 294 6.62 7.69 -12.80
C LEU A 294 6.03 8.98 -12.23
N ASP A 295 4.75 9.18 -12.51
CA ASP A 295 3.90 10.21 -11.93
C ASP A 295 3.24 9.64 -10.67
N PHE A 296 3.47 10.29 -9.54
CA PHE A 296 2.75 10.05 -8.30
C PHE A 296 1.85 11.26 -8.04
N ASP A 297 0.55 11.02 -7.98
CA ASP A 297 -0.45 12.07 -7.72
C ASP A 297 -1.07 11.83 -6.34
N PHE A 298 -0.99 12.84 -5.48
CA PHE A 298 -1.56 12.74 -4.15
C PHE A 298 -3.09 12.82 -4.23
N GLY A 299 -3.78 11.85 -3.65
CA GLY A 299 -5.24 11.77 -3.70
C GLY A 299 -5.90 12.39 -2.47
N SER A 300 -5.96 11.63 -1.38
CA SER A 300 -6.64 12.05 -0.16
C SER A 300 -5.89 11.63 1.09
N VAL A 301 -6.10 12.39 2.16
CA VAL A 301 -5.54 12.13 3.49
C VAL A 301 -6.68 12.05 4.51
N ASN A 302 -6.53 11.16 5.49
CA ASN A 302 -7.37 11.01 6.67
C ASN A 302 -6.50 10.39 7.77
N THR A 303 -5.52 11.16 8.25
CA THR A 303 -4.61 10.76 9.32
C THR A 303 -4.38 11.91 10.30
N ASP A 304 -4.15 11.54 11.56
CA ASP A 304 -3.70 12.44 12.62
C ASP A 304 -2.16 12.44 12.73
N PHE A 305 -1.48 11.66 11.91
CA PHE A 305 -0.03 11.51 11.96
C PHE A 305 0.67 12.22 10.82
N PHE A 306 1.91 12.61 11.09
CA PHE A 306 2.87 12.91 10.06
C PHE A 306 3.39 11.59 9.46
N ASP A 307 3.07 11.27 8.21
CA ASP A 307 3.51 10.01 7.58
C ASP A 307 4.48 10.26 6.43
N GLU A 308 5.52 9.43 6.28
CA GLU A 308 6.33 9.41 5.05
C GLU A 308 5.91 8.23 4.17
N ILE A 309 5.53 8.50 2.93
CA ILE A 309 5.33 7.48 1.89
C ILE A 309 6.52 7.47 0.96
N GLY A 310 7.03 6.28 0.65
CA GLY A 310 8.12 6.15 -0.31
C GLY A 310 8.13 4.85 -1.08
N VAL A 311 9.10 4.77 -1.98
CA VAL A 311 9.36 3.63 -2.86
C VAL A 311 10.79 3.15 -2.67
N TYR A 312 11.02 1.84 -2.79
CA TYR A 312 12.34 1.24 -2.75
C TYR A 312 12.48 0.22 -3.90
N THR A 313 13.73 -0.09 -4.25
CA THR A 313 14.02 -1.03 -5.34
C THR A 313 14.30 -2.43 -4.82
N VAL A 314 13.85 -3.44 -5.56
CA VAL A 314 14.07 -4.86 -5.27
C VAL A 314 14.70 -5.58 -6.47
N ASP A 315 15.38 -6.68 -6.22
CA ASP A 315 16.14 -7.42 -7.22
C ASP A 315 15.22 -8.11 -8.24
N ASN A 316 14.02 -8.53 -7.82
CA ASN A 316 13.12 -9.38 -8.61
C ASN A 316 11.66 -9.26 -8.15
N ALA A 317 10.75 -9.92 -8.87
CA ALA A 317 9.33 -9.96 -8.56
C ALA A 317 8.99 -10.61 -7.20
N GLN A 318 9.90 -11.40 -6.61
CA GLN A 318 9.73 -11.96 -5.27
C GLN A 318 10.10 -10.95 -4.17
N GLY A 319 10.56 -9.75 -4.54
CA GLY A 319 10.83 -8.69 -3.59
C GLY A 319 12.19 -8.80 -2.89
N THR A 320 13.11 -9.66 -3.32
CA THR A 320 14.39 -9.79 -2.58
C THR A 320 15.25 -8.53 -2.71
N ILE A 321 16.05 -8.20 -1.69
CA ILE A 321 17.03 -7.10 -1.76
C ILE A 321 18.41 -7.65 -1.40
N ASN A 322 19.35 -7.62 -2.33
CA ASN A 322 20.66 -8.29 -2.18
C ASN A 322 20.51 -9.77 -1.75
N GLY A 323 19.48 -10.45 -2.27
CA GLY A 323 19.14 -11.84 -1.92
C GLY A 323 18.47 -12.03 -0.55
N ILE A 324 18.19 -10.97 0.21
CA ILE A 324 17.41 -11.01 1.46
C ILE A 324 15.94 -11.05 1.09
N ALA A 325 15.22 -12.09 1.51
CA ALA A 325 13.79 -12.23 1.26
C ALA A 325 12.96 -11.26 2.12
N PRO A 326 11.77 -10.82 1.66
CA PRO A 326 10.81 -10.09 2.49
C PRO A 326 10.59 -10.75 3.86
N GLY A 327 10.56 -9.93 4.92
CA GLY A 327 10.35 -10.38 6.30
C GLY A 327 11.58 -11.02 6.96
N ALA A 328 12.66 -11.31 6.22
CA ALA A 328 13.89 -11.84 6.80
C ALA A 328 14.66 -10.75 7.59
N PRO A 329 15.47 -11.14 8.59
CA PRO A 329 16.34 -10.21 9.30
C PRO A 329 17.22 -9.39 8.34
N GLY A 330 17.24 -8.07 8.53
CA GLY A 330 17.99 -7.12 7.68
C GLY A 330 17.22 -6.62 6.45
N TYR A 331 16.03 -7.14 6.16
CA TYR A 331 15.23 -6.69 5.01
C TYR A 331 14.84 -5.21 5.13
N LEU A 332 14.36 -4.77 6.30
CA LEU A 332 14.00 -3.37 6.52
C LEU A 332 15.19 -2.43 6.30
N GLU A 333 16.35 -2.76 6.85
CA GLU A 333 17.55 -1.95 6.68
C GLU A 333 17.96 -1.87 5.21
N ALA A 334 17.85 -2.99 4.48
CA ALA A 334 18.15 -3.05 3.05
C ALA A 334 17.16 -2.19 2.23
N ALA A 335 15.86 -2.28 2.53
CA ALA A 335 14.80 -1.54 1.85
C ALA A 335 14.85 -0.03 2.11
N LEU A 336 15.02 0.38 3.37
CA LEU A 336 15.04 1.81 3.70
C LEU A 336 16.35 2.49 3.27
N LYS A 337 17.47 1.76 3.16
CA LYS A 337 18.75 2.33 2.67
C LYS A 337 18.74 2.67 1.18
N ASN A 338 17.92 1.99 0.38
CA ASN A 338 17.76 2.27 -1.05
C ASN A 338 16.40 2.89 -1.38
N ALA A 339 15.68 3.37 -0.36
CA ALA A 339 14.40 4.04 -0.48
C ALA A 339 14.52 5.48 -1.04
N GLN A 340 13.45 5.91 -1.68
CA GLN A 340 13.21 7.26 -2.15
C GLN A 340 11.84 7.72 -1.62
N PRO A 341 11.80 8.78 -0.80
CA PRO A 341 10.54 9.38 -0.38
C PRO A 341 9.76 9.96 -1.57
N ILE A 342 8.47 9.68 -1.58
CA ILE A 342 7.50 10.22 -2.52
C ILE A 342 6.86 11.48 -1.90
N PHE A 343 6.22 11.31 -0.74
CA PHE A 343 5.50 12.37 -0.04
C PHE A 343 5.76 12.29 1.47
N SER A 344 5.92 13.44 2.10
CA SER A 344 5.59 13.60 3.51
C SER A 344 4.14 14.07 3.62
N VAL A 345 3.33 13.37 4.39
CA VAL A 345 1.90 13.58 4.56
C VAL A 345 1.70 14.30 5.87
N LEU A 346 1.12 15.49 5.79
CA LEU A 346 0.80 16.28 6.98
C LEU A 346 -0.55 15.82 7.56
N PRO A 347 -0.73 15.86 8.89
CA PRO A 347 -2.02 15.63 9.53
C PRO A 347 -3.13 16.50 8.91
N ASP A 348 -4.34 15.97 8.77
CA ASP A 348 -5.51 16.69 8.19
C ASP A 348 -6.12 17.69 9.19
N THR A 349 -5.29 18.46 9.90
CA THR A 349 -5.77 19.30 11.00
C THR A 349 -6.26 20.66 10.52
N ASN A 350 -5.75 21.22 9.41
CA ASN A 350 -5.96 22.64 9.09
C ASN A 350 -6.20 23.02 7.62
N SER A 351 -6.20 22.07 6.66
CA SER A 351 -6.47 22.34 5.24
C SER A 351 -5.64 23.48 4.60
N LEU A 352 -4.44 23.77 5.12
CA LEU A 352 -3.61 24.92 4.71
C LEU A 352 -3.32 24.95 3.20
N LEU A 353 -3.02 23.78 2.66
CA LEU A 353 -3.17 23.44 1.26
C LEU A 353 -3.91 22.10 1.20
N PRO A 354 -4.86 21.91 0.26
CA PRO A 354 -5.35 20.58 -0.02
C PRO A 354 -4.15 19.72 -0.43
N ASN A 355 -3.78 18.73 0.37
CA ASN A 355 -2.68 17.81 0.04
C ASN A 355 -2.88 17.14 -1.34
N ALA A 356 -4.13 17.05 -1.79
CA ALA A 356 -4.56 16.59 -3.12
C ALA A 356 -3.94 17.33 -4.32
N ASP A 357 -3.28 18.48 -4.12
CA ASP A 357 -2.67 19.25 -5.22
C ASP A 357 -1.17 18.96 -5.41
N PHE A 358 -0.58 18.03 -4.63
CA PHE A 358 0.84 17.70 -4.73
C PHE A 358 1.10 16.57 -5.73
N LEU A 359 2.07 16.83 -6.62
CA LEU A 359 2.58 15.87 -7.60
C LEU A 359 4.03 15.54 -7.28
N ARG A 360 4.41 14.30 -7.59
CA ARG A 360 5.78 13.84 -7.42
C ARG A 360 6.23 13.03 -8.63
N ASN A 361 7.43 13.31 -9.13
CA ASN A 361 8.04 12.59 -10.24
C ASN A 361 9.34 11.93 -9.82
N LEU A 362 9.45 10.62 -10.06
CA LEU A 362 10.67 9.86 -9.85
C LEU A 362 11.02 9.08 -11.12
N SER A 363 12.30 8.94 -11.44
CA SER A 363 12.77 8.23 -12.63
C SER A 363 13.45 6.91 -12.28
N PHE A 364 13.06 5.84 -12.96
CA PHE A 364 13.59 4.49 -12.77
C PHE A 364 14.01 3.88 -14.10
N LYS A 365 14.99 2.98 -14.07
CA LYS A 365 15.35 2.23 -15.28
C LYS A 365 14.22 1.26 -15.61
N ALA A 366 13.89 1.11 -16.88
CA ALA A 366 13.02 0.03 -17.34
C ALA A 366 13.57 -1.34 -16.89
N GLY A 367 12.68 -2.20 -16.40
CA GLY A 367 12.96 -3.48 -15.75
C GLY A 367 13.18 -3.38 -14.23
N THR A 368 13.20 -2.18 -13.64
CA THR A 368 13.32 -2.02 -12.19
C THR A 368 12.08 -2.56 -11.48
N ASN A 369 12.28 -3.33 -10.42
CA ASN A 369 11.20 -3.77 -9.55
C ASN A 369 11.14 -2.85 -8.32
N LEU A 370 9.93 -2.47 -7.93
CA LEU A 370 9.61 -1.49 -6.91
C LEU A 370 8.73 -2.11 -5.83
N GLY A 371 9.01 -1.77 -4.58
CA GLY A 371 8.09 -1.92 -3.46
C GLY A 371 7.81 -0.55 -2.84
N PHE A 372 6.70 -0.44 -2.13
CA PHE A 372 6.33 0.79 -1.43
C PHE A 372 6.35 0.63 0.09
N TYR A 373 6.54 1.73 0.80
CA TYR A 373 6.48 1.77 2.27
C TYR A 373 5.77 3.02 2.77
N LEU A 374 5.28 2.92 4.00
CA LEU A 374 4.81 4.00 4.85
C LEU A 374 5.63 3.97 6.15
N VAL A 375 6.16 5.11 6.58
CA VAL A 375 6.65 5.31 7.96
C VAL A 375 5.68 6.25 8.67
N GLN A 376 5.02 5.74 9.69
CA GLN A 376 4.12 6.52 10.51
C GLN A 376 4.88 7.36 11.53
N ASN A 377 4.45 8.62 11.69
CA ASN A 377 5.01 9.59 12.64
C ASN A 377 6.54 9.71 12.54
N GLY A 378 7.07 9.70 11.33
CA GLY A 378 8.51 9.77 11.09
C GLY A 378 8.91 9.50 9.64
N THR A 379 10.21 9.39 9.43
CA THR A 379 10.84 9.22 8.11
C THR A 379 11.58 7.89 8.00
N ALA A 380 11.88 7.43 6.78
CA ALA A 380 12.74 6.27 6.56
C ALA A 380 14.13 6.46 7.20
N ALA A 381 14.66 7.68 7.21
CA ALA A 381 15.95 8.00 7.83
C ALA A 381 15.93 7.82 9.36
N GLU A 382 14.88 8.28 10.04
CA GLU A 382 14.70 8.10 11.48
C GLU A 382 14.43 6.63 11.85
N ALA A 383 13.65 5.92 11.02
CA ALA A 383 13.41 4.49 11.17
C ALA A 383 14.71 3.68 11.04
N LEU A 384 15.59 4.02 10.10
CA LEU A 384 16.92 3.44 9.96
C LEU A 384 17.81 3.71 11.19
N GLY A 385 17.78 4.93 11.73
CA GLY A 385 18.53 5.29 12.93
C GLY A 385 18.05 4.54 14.18
N SER A 386 16.78 4.16 14.20
CA SER A 386 16.13 3.46 15.32
C SER A 386 16.10 1.94 15.18
N ALA A 387 16.50 1.39 14.01
CA ALA A 387 16.52 -0.03 13.71
C ALA A 387 17.55 -0.77 14.59
N SER A 388 17.15 -1.08 15.82
CA SER A 388 17.85 -2.01 16.69
C SER A 388 17.76 -3.44 16.11
N THR A 389 18.63 -4.33 16.56
CA THR A 389 18.80 -5.73 16.13
C THR A 389 17.58 -6.65 16.35
N GLN A 390 16.35 -6.13 16.38
CA GLN A 390 15.12 -6.74 16.87
C GLN A 390 13.96 -6.80 15.83
N GLY A 391 14.20 -6.46 14.55
CA GLY A 391 13.20 -6.57 13.48
C GLY A 391 12.60 -5.23 13.04
N THR A 392 11.54 -5.27 12.23
CA THR A 392 10.89 -4.07 11.69
C THR A 392 10.18 -3.27 12.80
N PRO A 393 10.45 -1.95 12.96
CA PRO A 393 9.72 -1.12 13.91
C PRO A 393 8.21 -1.14 13.65
N SER A 394 7.41 -0.97 14.70
CA SER A 394 5.94 -1.05 14.62
C SER A 394 5.30 0.09 13.83
N ASN A 395 6.05 1.15 13.51
CA ASN A 395 5.59 2.29 12.73
C ASN A 395 6.07 2.25 11.27
N VAL A 396 6.65 1.14 10.80
CA VAL A 396 7.03 0.97 9.40
C VAL A 396 6.16 -0.11 8.77
N PHE A 397 5.45 0.25 7.71
CA PHE A 397 4.58 -0.63 6.96
C PHE A 397 5.07 -0.76 5.54
N PHE A 398 5.30 -1.99 5.10
CA PHE A 398 5.56 -2.29 3.69
C PHE A 398 4.25 -2.56 2.97
N GLY A 399 4.19 -2.17 1.70
CA GLY A 399 3.05 -2.48 0.83
C GLY A 399 2.89 -3.99 0.65
N SER A 400 4.01 -4.71 0.49
CA SER A 400 3.97 -6.18 0.43
C SER A 400 3.69 -6.79 1.80
N PRO A 401 2.64 -7.61 1.97
CA PRO A 401 2.31 -8.24 3.25
C PRO A 401 3.46 -9.12 3.77
N SER A 402 4.15 -9.80 2.87
CA SER A 402 5.27 -10.69 3.18
C SER A 402 6.50 -9.98 3.78
N ALA A 403 6.60 -8.66 3.60
CA ALA A 403 7.67 -7.85 4.19
C ALA A 403 7.35 -7.40 5.62
N ASN A 404 6.09 -7.53 6.06
CA ASN A 404 5.65 -7.11 7.39
C ASN A 404 5.76 -8.28 8.39
N PRO A 405 6.30 -8.07 9.62
CA PRO A 405 6.47 -9.15 10.61
C PRO A 405 5.17 -9.87 11.00
N ASN A 406 4.04 -9.17 10.90
CA ASN A 406 2.70 -9.69 11.19
C ASN A 406 1.96 -10.19 9.94
N ASN A 407 2.65 -10.26 8.79
CA ASN A 407 2.11 -10.64 7.48
C ASN A 407 0.83 -9.88 7.08
N THR A 408 0.67 -8.67 7.61
CA THR A 408 -0.51 -7.85 7.42
C THR A 408 -0.36 -7.02 6.15
N ASP A 409 -1.42 -6.94 5.37
CA ASP A 409 -1.50 -6.07 4.19
C ASP A 409 -1.87 -4.64 4.61
N TYR A 410 -0.95 -3.69 4.45
CA TYR A 410 -1.18 -2.28 4.78
C TYR A 410 -1.53 -1.43 3.55
N LEU A 411 -1.50 -2.02 2.35
CA LEU A 411 -1.68 -1.31 1.09
C LEU A 411 -2.70 -2.03 0.20
N GLN A 412 -3.86 -1.41 0.02
CA GLN A 412 -4.77 -1.84 -1.03
C GLN A 412 -4.39 -1.19 -2.36
N VAL A 413 -4.08 -2.01 -3.35
CA VAL A 413 -3.80 -1.56 -4.72
C VAL A 413 -5.01 -1.81 -5.60
N SER A 414 -5.41 -0.81 -6.38
CA SER A 414 -6.46 -0.96 -7.40
C SER A 414 -6.03 -0.29 -8.72
N PRO A 415 -6.28 -0.89 -9.90
CA PRO A 415 -5.98 -0.23 -11.17
C PRO A 415 -6.88 1.00 -11.37
N SER A 416 -6.31 2.07 -11.92
CA SER A 416 -7.05 3.29 -12.29
C SER A 416 -7.15 3.51 -13.80
N GLY A 417 -6.49 2.68 -14.62
CA GLY A 417 -6.49 2.73 -16.09
C GLY A 417 -5.10 3.02 -16.68
N ASP A 418 -4.88 2.66 -17.94
CA ASP A 418 -3.63 2.95 -18.69
C ASP A 418 -2.33 2.57 -17.96
N GLY A 419 -2.35 1.49 -17.17
CA GLY A 419 -1.18 1.05 -16.42
C GLY A 419 -0.90 1.83 -15.13
N SER A 420 -1.86 2.65 -14.70
CA SER A 420 -1.83 3.37 -13.43
C SER A 420 -2.59 2.63 -12.34
N PHE A 421 -2.20 2.88 -11.10
CA PHE A 421 -2.74 2.24 -9.90
C PHE A 421 -3.02 3.27 -8.82
N ASN A 422 -4.11 3.11 -8.10
CA ASN A 422 -4.34 3.75 -6.82
C ASN A 422 -3.71 2.91 -5.71
N LEU A 423 -2.92 3.55 -4.87
CA LEU A 423 -2.30 3.02 -3.67
C LEU A 423 -3.01 3.60 -2.45
N SER A 424 -3.82 2.76 -1.80
CA SER A 424 -4.63 3.14 -0.64
C SER A 424 -4.06 2.52 0.62
N TRP A 425 -3.51 3.35 1.50
CA TRP A 425 -2.85 2.92 2.73
C TRP A 425 -3.79 2.95 3.93
N ARG A 426 -3.51 2.04 4.86
CA ARG A 426 -3.91 2.18 6.26
C ARG A 426 -2.69 2.42 7.13
N ASP A 427 -2.81 3.31 8.10
CA ASP A 427 -1.71 3.74 8.97
C ASP A 427 -1.83 3.19 10.41
N GLN A 428 -2.97 2.67 10.85
CA GLN A 428 -3.16 2.20 12.23
C GLN A 428 -3.49 0.71 12.34
N SER A 429 -2.89 0.05 13.34
CA SER A 429 -3.24 -1.33 13.70
C SER A 429 -4.67 -1.39 14.26
N GLY A 430 -5.60 -1.97 13.51
CA GLY A 430 -7.03 -2.08 13.87
C GLY A 430 -7.96 -1.29 12.95
N ASN A 431 -7.44 -0.35 12.16
CA ASN A 431 -8.19 0.23 11.05
C ASN A 431 -8.27 -0.80 9.90
N GLN A 432 -9.49 -1.06 9.44
CA GLN A 432 -9.75 -1.94 8.29
C GLN A 432 -10.00 -1.14 7.00
N SER A 433 -10.06 0.19 7.09
CA SER A 433 -10.30 1.08 5.97
C SER A 433 -8.97 1.52 5.36
N PHE A 434 -8.82 1.31 4.05
CA PHE A 434 -7.67 1.77 3.28
C PHE A 434 -7.96 3.18 2.74
N ASN A 435 -8.00 4.16 3.64
CA ASN A 435 -8.34 5.54 3.29
C ASN A 435 -7.54 6.59 4.07
N ASN A 436 -6.50 6.19 4.80
CA ASN A 436 -5.68 7.12 5.58
C ASN A 436 -4.78 7.96 4.67
N VAL A 437 -4.14 7.31 3.69
CA VAL A 437 -3.39 7.99 2.64
C VAL A 437 -3.70 7.31 1.32
N VAL A 438 -4.23 8.05 0.37
CA VAL A 438 -4.54 7.56 -0.98
C VAL A 438 -3.74 8.38 -1.97
N LEU A 439 -2.98 7.71 -2.83
CA LEU A 439 -2.27 8.32 -3.95
C LEU A 439 -2.43 7.46 -5.20
N SER A 440 -2.14 8.00 -6.37
CA SER A 440 -2.04 7.22 -7.59
C SER A 440 -0.61 7.21 -8.13
N VAL A 441 -0.25 6.14 -8.85
CA VAL A 441 1.04 5.98 -9.52
C VAL A 441 0.81 5.48 -10.94
N GLY A 442 1.51 6.07 -11.91
CA GLY A 442 1.48 5.65 -13.31
C GLY A 442 2.77 6.00 -14.03
N ALA A 443 3.02 5.38 -15.18
CA ALA A 443 4.11 5.81 -16.05
C ALA A 443 3.76 7.14 -16.71
N SER A 444 4.67 8.10 -16.66
CA SER A 444 4.48 9.41 -17.29
C SER A 444 4.59 9.32 -18.81
N THR A 445 3.86 10.20 -19.49
CA THR A 445 4.08 10.45 -20.92
C THR A 445 5.34 11.29 -21.17
N GLU A 446 5.85 11.96 -20.13
CA GLU A 446 7.06 12.75 -20.20
C GLU A 446 8.30 11.89 -19.92
N SER A 447 9.38 12.14 -20.67
CA SER A 447 10.65 11.41 -20.53
C SER A 447 11.67 12.11 -19.63
N SER A 448 11.38 13.35 -19.21
CA SER A 448 12.24 14.17 -18.37
C SER A 448 11.53 14.60 -17.09
N LEU A 449 12.30 14.72 -16.01
CA LEU A 449 11.81 15.21 -14.74
C LEU A 449 11.49 16.71 -14.81
N PRO A 450 10.54 17.20 -13.99
CA PRO A 450 10.26 18.63 -13.89
C PRO A 450 11.49 19.45 -13.47
N ILE A 451 11.55 20.70 -13.94
CA ILE A 451 12.63 21.65 -13.60
C ILE A 451 12.71 21.80 -12.06
N GLY A 452 13.92 21.82 -11.50
CA GLY A 452 14.16 21.92 -10.06
C GLY A 452 14.23 20.59 -9.30
N THR A 453 13.68 19.51 -9.86
CA THR A 453 13.53 18.22 -9.15
C THR A 453 14.68 17.19 -9.28
N PRO A 454 15.70 17.29 -10.17
CA PRO A 454 16.67 16.20 -10.35
C PRO A 454 17.36 15.70 -9.07
N LEU A 455 17.84 16.60 -8.20
CA LEU A 455 18.46 16.22 -6.91
C LEU A 455 17.46 15.68 -5.88
N GLN A 456 16.17 16.01 -6.05
CA GLN A 456 15.13 15.59 -5.12
C GLN A 456 14.86 14.10 -5.18
N GLN A 457 15.40 13.32 -6.12
CA GLN A 457 15.22 11.85 -6.16
C GLN A 457 16.25 11.09 -5.30
N THR A 458 17.13 11.80 -4.61
CA THR A 458 18.24 11.23 -3.84
C THR A 458 18.10 11.61 -2.37
N THR A 459 19.09 11.36 -1.51
CA THR A 459 19.12 11.83 -0.11
C THR A 459 19.20 13.37 0.03
N LYS A 460 18.85 14.13 -1.01
CA LYS A 460 18.94 15.58 -1.15
C LYS A 460 17.59 16.14 -1.59
N LEU A 461 16.55 15.67 -0.89
CA LEU A 461 15.14 15.81 -1.26
C LEU A 461 14.70 17.27 -1.27
N GLU A 462 15.35 18.12 -0.48
CA GLU A 462 14.95 19.49 -0.20
C GLU A 462 15.67 20.54 -1.08
N LEU A 463 16.40 20.11 -2.12
CA LEU A 463 17.17 21.02 -2.99
C LEU A 463 16.45 21.29 -4.30
N ILE A 464 16.59 22.50 -4.83
CA ILE A 464 16.12 22.90 -6.15
C ILE A 464 17.31 22.89 -7.11
N ASP A 465 17.33 21.94 -8.04
CA ASP A 465 18.39 21.79 -9.04
C ASP A 465 18.00 22.44 -10.38
N LEU A 466 18.64 23.58 -10.69
CA LEU A 466 18.49 24.30 -11.95
C LEU A 466 19.76 24.22 -12.81
N LEU A 467 20.69 23.28 -12.53
CA LEU A 467 21.96 23.18 -13.24
C LEU A 467 21.79 22.98 -14.76
N ALA A 468 20.78 22.22 -15.16
CA ALA A 468 20.50 21.94 -16.58
C ALA A 468 20.05 23.18 -17.38
N GLN A 469 19.62 24.24 -16.69
CA GLN A 469 19.16 25.48 -17.31
C GLN A 469 20.24 26.58 -17.33
N ALA A 470 21.51 26.18 -17.48
CA ALA A 470 22.63 27.12 -17.48
C ALA A 470 22.44 28.29 -18.47
N ASN A 471 22.67 29.52 -17.98
CA ASN A 471 22.52 30.78 -18.72
C ASN A 471 21.08 31.11 -19.14
N GLN A 472 20.07 30.47 -18.56
CA GLN A 472 18.66 30.81 -18.79
C GLN A 472 18.08 31.49 -17.54
N PRO A 473 17.32 32.59 -17.70
CA PRO A 473 16.52 33.13 -16.62
C PRO A 473 15.37 32.17 -16.29
N ILE A 474 15.16 31.90 -15.01
CA ILE A 474 14.11 31.00 -14.52
C ILE A 474 13.09 31.81 -13.73
N GLU A 475 11.82 31.70 -14.07
CA GLU A 475 10.74 32.23 -13.25
C GLU A 475 10.39 31.20 -12.17
N LEU A 476 10.61 31.60 -10.91
CA LEU A 476 10.04 30.99 -9.73
C LEU A 476 8.64 31.55 -9.52
N ASN A 477 7.64 30.70 -9.59
CA ASN A 477 6.30 30.97 -9.08
C ASN A 477 6.15 30.29 -7.72
N PHE A 478 5.87 31.05 -6.67
CA PHE A 478 5.75 30.52 -5.31
C PHE A 478 4.39 30.84 -4.69
N ASN A 479 3.93 29.92 -3.85
CA ASN A 479 2.79 30.08 -2.96
C ASN A 479 3.18 29.55 -1.57
N ILE A 480 2.92 30.33 -0.54
CA ILE A 480 3.30 30.06 0.84
C ILE A 480 2.08 30.29 1.72
N VAL A 481 1.85 29.36 2.63
CA VAL A 481 0.84 29.44 3.70
C VAL A 481 1.45 28.95 5.01
N SER A 482 0.83 29.29 6.14
CA SER A 482 1.36 29.00 7.47
C SER A 482 0.22 28.95 8.49
N ASP A 483 0.22 27.96 9.38
CA ASP A 483 -0.62 27.94 10.60
C ASP A 483 0.17 28.28 11.89
N ALA A 484 1.45 28.61 11.74
CA ALA A 484 2.31 28.94 12.87
C ALA A 484 1.76 30.10 13.70
N PHE A 485 2.10 30.12 14.99
CA PHE A 485 1.97 31.34 15.79
C PHE A 485 3.02 32.39 15.38
N TYR A 486 4.23 31.97 15.01
CA TYR A 486 5.32 32.88 14.65
C TYR A 486 5.09 33.60 13.33
N ASN A 487 5.68 34.79 13.21
CA ASN A 487 5.71 35.54 11.95
C ASN A 487 6.92 35.09 11.14
N ASN A 488 6.76 33.96 10.46
CA ASN A 488 7.83 33.33 9.71
C ASN A 488 8.14 34.04 8.39
N SER A 489 9.38 33.90 7.91
CA SER A 489 9.75 34.28 6.54
C SER A 489 10.49 33.15 5.82
N PHE A 490 10.35 33.12 4.50
CA PHE A 490 10.92 32.09 3.63
C PHE A 490 12.00 32.69 2.73
N GLY A 491 12.99 31.89 2.34
CA GLY A 491 13.87 32.30 1.26
C GLY A 491 14.63 31.15 0.59
N LEU A 492 15.32 31.52 -0.48
CA LEU A 492 16.20 30.65 -1.26
C LEU A 492 17.58 31.28 -1.36
N TYR A 493 18.63 30.48 -1.19
CA TYR A 493 20.02 30.88 -1.40
C TYR A 493 20.72 29.89 -2.32
N LYS A 494 21.73 30.38 -3.04
CA LYS A 494 22.52 29.58 -3.97
C LYS A 494 23.57 28.78 -3.21
N ILE A 495 23.75 27.52 -3.60
CA ILE A 495 24.83 26.63 -3.13
C ILE A 495 25.63 26.10 -4.33
N GLU A 496 26.88 25.75 -4.09
CA GLU A 496 27.83 25.25 -5.09
C GLU A 496 27.65 23.77 -5.41
N ASN A 497 27.16 22.99 -4.43
CA ASN A 497 27.02 21.55 -4.55
C ASN A 497 25.94 21.02 -3.60
N ALA A 498 25.57 19.75 -3.77
CA ALA A 498 24.54 19.08 -2.98
C ALA A 498 24.93 18.86 -1.49
N GLN A 499 26.16 19.19 -1.09
CA GLN A 499 26.59 19.17 0.31
C GLN A 499 26.31 20.50 1.02
N GLY A 500 25.77 21.50 0.31
CA GLY A 500 25.41 22.79 0.89
C GLY A 500 26.56 23.79 0.93
N THR A 501 27.70 23.50 0.30
CA THR A 501 28.80 24.46 0.25
C THR A 501 28.36 25.78 -0.40
N ILE A 502 28.77 26.91 0.19
CA ILE A 502 28.59 28.24 -0.38
C ILE A 502 29.96 28.92 -0.57
N ILE A 503 30.10 29.73 -1.62
CA ILE A 503 31.18 30.71 -1.71
C ILE A 503 30.67 32.03 -1.15
N ASP A 504 31.39 32.61 -0.21
CA ASP A 504 31.13 33.96 0.25
C ASP A 504 31.48 34.98 -0.85
N GLU A 505 30.47 35.61 -1.44
CA GLU A 505 30.65 36.62 -2.50
C GLU A 505 31.54 37.82 -2.08
N LEU A 506 31.67 38.10 -0.78
CA LEU A 506 32.49 39.20 -0.27
C LEU A 506 33.97 38.81 -0.13
N THR A 507 34.26 37.59 0.27
CA THR A 507 35.62 37.16 0.64
C THR A 507 36.22 36.12 -0.31
N GLY A 508 35.40 35.46 -1.12
CA GLY A 508 35.77 34.31 -1.95
C GLY A 508 36.01 33.02 -1.15
N THR A 509 35.70 33.02 0.15
CA THR A 509 35.95 31.88 1.04
C THR A 509 34.86 30.82 0.86
N GLN A 510 35.26 29.56 0.78
CA GLN A 510 34.33 28.43 0.83
C GLN A 510 33.85 28.20 2.27
N ILE A 511 32.55 28.04 2.45
CA ILE A 511 31.88 27.82 3.75
C ILE A 511 30.95 26.63 3.61
N ASN A 512 30.94 25.73 4.59
CA ASN A 512 30.12 24.52 4.59
C ASN A 512 29.09 24.55 5.74
N PRO A 513 27.97 23.81 5.64
CA PRO A 513 27.04 23.68 6.74
C PRO A 513 27.76 23.19 8.01
N GLY A 514 27.58 23.92 9.12
CA GLY A 514 28.29 23.69 10.38
C GLY A 514 29.35 24.73 10.72
N ASP A 515 29.83 25.49 9.73
CA ASP A 515 30.71 26.63 10.00
C ASP A 515 29.94 27.76 10.70
N ALA A 516 30.58 28.44 11.65
CA ALA A 516 29.92 29.42 12.53
C ALA A 516 29.29 30.62 11.79
N ASN A 517 29.79 30.94 10.59
CA ASN A 517 29.29 32.04 9.74
C ASN A 517 28.40 31.55 8.60
N TYR A 518 28.06 30.25 8.53
CA TYR A 518 27.28 29.69 7.42
C TYR A 518 25.94 30.40 7.24
N ALA A 519 25.14 30.49 8.32
CA ALA A 519 23.82 31.13 8.26
C ALA A 519 23.92 32.60 7.84
N GLN A 520 24.83 33.36 8.44
CA GLN A 520 25.07 34.77 8.08
C GLN A 520 25.33 34.94 6.57
N VAL A 521 26.24 34.13 6.01
CA VAL A 521 26.62 34.26 4.60
C VAL A 521 25.49 33.80 3.70
N ALA A 522 24.85 32.66 3.99
CA ALA A 522 23.70 32.16 3.24
C ALA A 522 22.58 33.21 3.14
N LEU A 523 22.19 33.79 4.28
CA LEU A 523 21.12 34.80 4.36
C LEU A 523 21.51 36.14 3.72
N ARG A 524 22.76 36.58 3.84
CA ARG A 524 23.24 37.80 3.20
C ARG A 524 23.14 37.72 1.66
N GLN A 525 23.37 36.54 1.09
CA GLN A 525 23.39 36.32 -0.36
C GLN A 525 22.16 35.57 -0.89
N SER A 526 21.07 35.54 -0.11
CA SER A 526 19.78 35.00 -0.54
C SER A 526 19.32 35.64 -1.84
N LYS A 527 18.86 34.80 -2.77
CA LYS A 527 18.39 35.20 -4.09
C LYS A 527 16.87 35.39 -4.13
N HIS A 528 16.16 34.83 -3.16
CA HIS A 528 14.76 35.12 -2.91
C HIS A 528 14.49 35.22 -1.40
N ASN A 529 13.62 36.13 -1.00
CA ASN A 529 13.10 36.29 0.35
C ASN A 529 11.63 36.69 0.26
N SER A 530 10.77 36.08 1.07
CA SER A 530 9.36 36.41 1.17
C SER A 530 8.94 36.49 2.63
N GLU A 531 8.37 37.64 2.99
CA GLU A 531 7.66 37.83 4.25
C GLU A 531 6.18 37.54 4.02
N LEU A 532 5.53 36.96 5.03
CA LEU A 532 4.10 36.63 4.93
C LEU A 532 3.24 37.89 5.16
N GLY A 533 2.17 38.00 4.38
CA GLY A 533 1.15 39.04 4.58
C GLY A 533 0.25 38.77 5.78
N GLY A 534 -0.71 39.67 6.04
CA GLY A 534 -1.60 39.60 7.20
C GLY A 534 -2.49 38.34 7.30
N ASN A 535 -2.60 37.56 6.23
CA ASN A 535 -3.29 36.26 6.21
C ASN A 535 -2.32 35.08 6.37
N ARG A 536 -1.10 35.30 6.90
CA ARG A 536 -0.04 34.28 7.03
C ARG A 536 0.28 33.56 5.72
N SER A 537 0.24 34.30 4.62
CA SER A 537 0.50 33.76 3.28
C SER A 537 1.26 34.74 2.40
N ALA A 538 1.95 34.22 1.41
CA ALA A 538 2.63 35.00 0.37
C ALA A 538 2.60 34.24 -0.96
N SER A 539 2.53 34.98 -2.06
CA SER A 539 2.63 34.40 -3.39
C SER A 539 3.21 35.40 -4.36
N GLY A 540 3.91 34.93 -5.38
CA GLY A 540 4.45 35.83 -6.39
C GLY A 540 5.32 35.14 -7.42
N LEU A 541 5.85 35.97 -8.30
CA LEU A 541 6.82 35.60 -9.31
C LEU A 541 8.17 36.23 -8.96
N GLN A 542 9.23 35.47 -9.09
CA GLN A 542 10.60 35.92 -8.89
C GLN A 542 11.48 35.35 -10.00
N GLN A 543 12.42 36.13 -10.50
CA GLN A 543 13.45 35.58 -11.39
C GLN A 543 14.63 35.03 -10.59
N LEU A 544 15.06 33.82 -10.93
CA LEU A 544 16.29 33.17 -10.50
C LEU A 544 17.21 32.93 -11.70
N ASP A 545 18.49 32.64 -11.41
CA ASP A 545 19.47 32.27 -12.42
C ASP A 545 19.48 30.75 -12.58
N GLY A 546 19.31 30.27 -13.82
CA GLY A 546 19.60 28.87 -14.15
C GLY A 546 21.11 28.58 -14.11
N GLY A 547 21.47 27.29 -14.05
CA GLY A 547 22.86 26.86 -13.87
C GLY A 547 23.33 26.85 -12.42
N ALA A 548 22.41 26.75 -11.47
CA ALA A 548 22.68 26.80 -10.03
C ALA A 548 21.82 25.81 -9.25
N ILE A 549 22.25 25.47 -8.04
CA ILE A 549 21.43 24.76 -7.05
C ILE A 549 20.98 25.78 -6.01
N TYR A 550 19.71 25.72 -5.62
CA TYR A 550 19.12 26.54 -4.57
C TYR A 550 18.70 25.68 -3.39
N ALA A 551 19.01 26.15 -2.18
CA ALA A 551 18.52 25.57 -0.95
C ALA A 551 17.49 26.52 -0.30
N PRO A 552 16.36 25.99 0.17
CA PRO A 552 15.39 26.74 0.95
C PRO A 552 15.81 26.92 2.41
N TYR A 553 15.25 27.95 3.05
CA TYR A 553 15.29 28.15 4.50
C TYR A 553 14.02 28.84 5.01
N LEU A 554 13.79 28.65 6.30
CA LEU A 554 12.82 29.35 7.12
C LEU A 554 13.58 30.27 8.10
N ILE A 555 13.09 31.48 8.32
CA ILE A 555 13.44 32.28 9.50
C ILE A 555 12.22 32.31 10.41
N ALA A 556 12.38 31.73 11.59
CA ALA A 556 11.35 31.68 12.63
C ALA A 556 11.19 33.04 13.29
N ASN A 557 9.95 33.49 13.38
CA ASN A 557 9.53 34.73 14.05
C ASN A 557 10.36 35.98 13.68
N GLY A 558 10.65 36.19 12.40
CA GLY A 558 11.37 37.37 11.96
C GLY A 558 11.71 37.39 10.48
N THR A 559 12.31 38.50 10.08
CA THR A 559 12.76 38.78 8.72
C THR A 559 14.26 38.51 8.56
N LYS A 560 14.72 38.47 7.31
CA LYS A 560 16.16 38.40 7.00
C LYS A 560 16.95 39.54 7.65
N ASP A 561 16.44 40.76 7.59
CA ASP A 561 17.16 41.95 8.07
C ASP A 561 17.25 41.94 9.61
N GLU A 562 16.19 41.50 10.29
CA GLU A 562 16.20 41.27 11.74
C GLU A 562 17.17 40.15 12.11
N PHE A 563 17.19 39.04 11.38
CA PHE A 563 18.16 37.96 11.59
C PHE A 563 19.60 38.46 11.46
N LEU A 564 19.93 39.14 10.37
CA LEU A 564 21.28 39.63 10.11
C LEU A 564 21.74 40.69 11.14
N SER A 565 20.82 41.46 11.70
CA SER A 565 21.14 42.50 12.69
C SER A 565 21.18 41.99 14.13
N SER A 566 20.36 40.98 14.49
CA SER A 566 20.18 40.54 15.88
C SER A 566 20.73 39.14 16.19
N ASN A 567 20.82 38.24 15.21
CA ASN A 567 21.24 36.85 15.44
C ASN A 567 22.00 36.21 14.25
N SER A 568 22.92 36.94 13.64
CA SER A 568 23.66 36.47 12.46
C SER A 568 24.45 35.15 12.65
N THR A 569 24.80 34.78 13.89
CA THR A 569 25.49 33.51 14.19
C THR A 569 24.53 32.32 14.38
N ASN A 570 23.22 32.52 14.18
CA ASN A 570 22.17 31.52 14.35
C ASN A 570 22.25 30.79 15.70
N GLN A 571 22.25 31.52 16.81
CA GLN A 571 22.35 30.93 18.14
C GLN A 571 21.02 31.11 18.90
N PRO A 572 20.55 30.10 19.65
CA PRO A 572 19.35 30.26 20.47
C PRO A 572 19.62 31.23 21.63
N ALA A 573 18.63 32.05 21.97
CA ALA A 573 18.69 32.85 23.19
C ALA A 573 18.62 31.93 24.41
N GLN A 574 19.55 32.10 25.37
CA GLN A 574 19.55 31.25 26.56
C GLN A 574 18.30 31.52 27.42
N GLY A 575 17.48 30.47 27.58
CA GLY A 575 16.33 30.48 28.50
C GLY A 575 15.08 31.19 28.00
N SER A 576 14.95 31.49 26.70
CA SER A 576 13.72 32.05 26.11
C SER A 576 13.62 31.77 24.61
N GLU A 577 12.82 30.77 24.23
CA GLU A 577 12.44 30.51 22.84
C GLU A 577 11.61 31.69 22.26
N GLY A 578 11.80 31.98 20.97
CA GLY A 578 11.03 33.00 20.25
C GLY A 578 11.47 34.46 20.43
N GLN A 579 12.51 34.75 21.22
CA GLN A 579 12.99 36.13 21.44
C GLN A 579 13.94 36.67 20.36
N VAL A 580 14.70 35.79 19.71
CA VAL A 580 15.59 36.11 18.59
C VAL A 580 15.23 35.25 17.40
N PRO A 581 15.28 35.79 16.17
CA PRO A 581 15.00 35.01 14.98
C PRO A 581 16.04 33.90 14.82
N LEU A 582 15.57 32.69 14.48
CA LEU A 582 16.40 31.54 14.16
C LEU A 582 16.16 31.13 12.71
N ALA A 583 17.20 30.68 12.03
CA ALA A 583 17.10 30.19 10.67
C ALA A 583 17.26 28.68 10.62
N TYR A 584 16.34 28.00 9.94
CA TYR A 584 16.38 26.56 9.70
C TYR A 584 16.55 26.28 8.21
N PHE A 585 17.50 25.41 7.90
CA PHE A 585 17.98 25.08 6.57
C PHE A 585 17.77 23.58 6.29
N ALA A 586 17.83 23.20 5.02
CA ALA A 586 17.86 21.81 4.56
C ALA A 586 19.08 20.99 5.04
N PHE A 587 20.02 21.62 5.75
CA PHE A 587 21.26 20.98 6.20
C PHE A 587 21.33 20.98 7.72
N LEU A 588 21.26 19.80 8.34
CA LEU A 588 21.38 19.61 9.79
C LEU A 588 22.57 20.37 10.40
N GLY A 589 23.71 20.38 9.71
CA GLY A 589 24.90 21.11 10.15
C GLY A 589 24.68 22.61 10.32
N ALA A 590 23.82 23.22 9.51
CA ALA A 590 23.49 24.65 9.57
C ALA A 590 22.41 24.99 10.62
N ASN A 591 21.64 23.99 11.06
CA ASN A 591 20.60 24.17 12.07
C ASN A 591 21.24 24.23 13.48
N PRO A 592 20.76 25.12 14.36
CA PRO A 592 21.37 25.35 15.67
C PRO A 592 21.16 24.19 16.65
N ASP A 593 20.07 23.43 16.50
CA ASP A 593 19.69 22.25 17.28
C ASP A 593 20.08 20.92 16.64
N LYS A 594 20.58 20.93 15.38
CA LYS A 594 20.87 19.73 14.59
C LYS A 594 19.64 18.86 14.32
N VAL A 595 18.46 19.45 14.31
CA VAL A 595 17.21 18.79 13.93
C VAL A 595 16.88 19.08 12.47
N ASP A 596 16.16 18.17 11.83
CA ASP A 596 15.62 18.38 10.48
C ASP A 596 14.24 19.03 10.57
N HIS A 597 14.17 20.29 10.13
CA HIS A 597 12.95 21.10 10.17
C HIS A 597 12.20 21.09 8.85
N MET A 598 12.64 20.35 7.83
CA MET A 598 12.03 20.42 6.50
C MET A 598 11.52 19.07 6.03
N ARG A 599 10.42 19.08 5.28
CA ARG A 599 9.86 17.89 4.64
C ARG A 599 9.50 18.15 3.20
N ILE A 600 9.63 17.13 2.36
CA ILE A 600 9.24 17.17 0.95
C ILE A 600 7.77 16.76 0.81
N LEU A 601 6.91 17.67 0.33
CA LEU A 601 5.50 17.40 0.09
C LEU A 601 5.21 16.95 -1.35
N GLY A 602 6.20 17.07 -2.23
CA GLY A 602 6.08 16.79 -3.65
C GLY A 602 7.20 17.50 -4.41
N ASN A 603 7.09 17.57 -5.73
CA ASN A 603 8.04 18.31 -6.56
C ASN A 603 8.12 19.77 -6.09
N ASN A 604 9.33 20.21 -5.74
CA ASN A 604 9.61 21.61 -5.40
C ASN A 604 8.67 22.20 -4.31
N SER A 605 8.17 21.35 -3.42
CA SER A 605 7.18 21.72 -2.41
C SER A 605 7.62 21.23 -1.05
N PHE A 606 7.67 22.13 -0.06
CA PHE A 606 8.32 21.91 1.22
C PHE A 606 7.41 22.30 2.38
N ALA A 607 7.50 21.57 3.48
CA ALA A 607 6.87 21.88 4.75
C ALA A 607 7.94 22.13 5.82
N PHE A 608 7.63 22.94 6.83
CA PHE A 608 8.59 23.33 7.85
C PHE A 608 8.01 23.29 9.27
N GLU A 609 8.91 23.02 10.22
CA GLU A 609 8.76 23.30 11.66
C GLU A 609 9.54 24.58 12.03
N ASP A 610 8.93 25.50 12.78
CA ASP A 610 9.53 26.77 13.16
C ASP A 610 10.10 26.82 14.59
N MET A 611 9.76 25.82 15.41
CA MET A 611 10.18 25.78 16.80
C MET A 611 11.47 24.98 16.99
N PHE A 612 12.34 25.49 17.86
CA PHE A 612 13.61 24.85 18.21
C PHE A 612 13.39 23.43 18.74
N ALA A 613 14.32 22.53 18.45
CA ALA A 613 14.25 21.10 18.78
C ALA A 613 13.09 20.35 18.11
N GLY A 614 12.54 20.90 17.01
CA GLY A 614 11.59 20.23 16.13
C GLY A 614 10.13 20.36 16.53
N GLY A 615 9.78 21.32 17.40
CA GLY A 615 8.40 21.73 17.65
C GLY A 615 7.41 20.63 18.00
N ASP A 616 6.19 20.78 17.49
CA ASP A 616 5.08 19.84 17.65
C ASP A 616 4.99 18.81 16.51
N LYS A 617 5.84 18.93 15.48
CA LYS A 617 6.10 17.93 14.44
C LYS A 617 4.92 17.70 13.48
N ASP A 618 4.08 18.69 13.27
CA ASP A 618 3.01 18.64 12.27
C ASP A 618 3.41 19.28 10.91
N PHE A 619 4.58 19.94 10.86
CA PHE A 619 5.25 20.62 9.76
C PHE A 619 4.37 21.67 9.05
N ASN A 620 3.34 22.18 9.72
CA ASN A 620 2.38 23.10 9.12
C ASN A 620 2.71 24.58 9.39
N ASP A 621 3.80 24.85 10.12
CA ASP A 621 4.27 26.19 10.48
C ASP A 621 4.63 27.03 9.25
N LEU A 622 5.10 26.39 8.19
CA LEU A 622 5.25 27.01 6.87
C LEU A 622 5.16 25.93 5.80
N VAL A 623 4.23 26.08 4.86
CA VAL A 623 4.11 25.23 3.68
C VAL A 623 4.36 26.06 2.43
N VAL A 624 5.29 25.61 1.60
CA VAL A 624 5.78 26.32 0.42
C VAL A 624 5.61 25.43 -0.80
N LYS A 625 4.86 25.90 -1.80
CA LYS A 625 4.76 25.28 -3.13
C LYS A 625 5.47 26.17 -4.13
N THR A 626 6.41 25.60 -4.89
CA THR A 626 7.11 26.33 -5.95
C THR A 626 7.02 25.63 -7.30
N ASN A 627 7.03 26.41 -8.37
CA ASN A 627 7.11 25.93 -9.74
C ASN A 627 8.12 26.78 -10.53
N PHE A 628 8.80 26.17 -11.49
CA PHE A 628 9.87 26.78 -12.26
C PHE A 628 9.61 26.68 -13.76
N THR A 629 9.69 27.81 -14.46
CA THR A 629 9.58 27.88 -15.91
C THR A 629 10.77 28.63 -16.49
N VAL A 630 11.22 28.23 -17.68
CA VAL A 630 12.25 28.97 -18.42
C VAL A 630 11.59 30.21 -19.03
N LEU A 631 12.13 31.40 -18.74
CA LEU A 631 11.68 32.64 -19.38
C LEU A 631 12.29 32.75 -20.78
N SER A 632 11.43 33.00 -21.78
CA SER A 632 11.80 33.13 -23.19
C SER A 632 12.41 34.47 -23.55
#